data_AF-A0A8S4BMV5-F1
#
_entry.id   AF-A0A8S4BMV5-F1
#
_cell.length_a   1.000
_cell.length_b   1.000
_cell.length_c   1.000
_cell.angle_alpha   90.00
_cell.angle_beta   90.00
_cell.angle_gamma   90.00
#
_symmetry.space_group_name_H-M   'P 1'
#
loop_
_entity.id
_entity.type
_entity.pdbx_description
1 polymer ?
#
loop_
_entity_poly.entity_id
_entity_poly.type
_entity_poly.pdbx_seq_one_letter_code
_entity_poly.pdbx_strand_id
1 'polypeptide(L)'
;MASAANANLNAVRETMDVLLEISRLLNTGLDMESLSICVRLCEQGINPEALSAVIKELRKASESLKAEMENPARFLKTAQTEDGRGSLQFGKLQWDHALFLHV
;
A
#
# COMPACT_ATOMS: atom_id res chain seq x y z
N MET A 1 -24.89 24.16 32.00
CA MET A 1 -24.89 23.29 30.80
C MET A 1 -23.50 23.09 30.17
N ALA A 2 -22.51 23.98 30.33
CA ALA A 2 -21.16 23.81 29.75
C ALA A 2 -20.37 22.57 30.27
N SER A 3 -20.59 22.17 31.54
CA SER A 3 -19.85 21.05 32.15
C SER A 3 -20.15 19.68 31.52
N ALA A 4 -21.39 19.45 31.06
CA ALA A 4 -21.78 18.17 30.45
C ALA A 4 -21.16 17.97 29.05
N ALA A 5 -21.03 19.05 28.27
CA ALA A 5 -20.38 19.01 26.96
C ALA A 5 -18.88 18.68 27.08
N ASN A 6 -18.19 19.28 28.06
CA ASN A 6 -16.78 18.97 28.32
C ASN A 6 -16.57 17.51 28.78
N ALA A 7 -17.47 16.97 29.60
CA ALA A 7 -17.39 15.57 30.02
C ALA A 7 -17.56 14.62 28.82
N ASN A 8 -18.46 14.94 27.89
CA ASN A 8 -18.66 14.13 26.69
C ASN A 8 -17.45 14.14 25.75
N LEU A 9 -16.81 15.30 25.56
CA LEU A 9 -15.60 15.41 24.75
C LEU A 9 -14.42 14.62 25.35
N ASN A 10 -14.30 14.62 26.68
CA ASN A 10 -13.29 13.83 27.37
C ASN A 10 -13.55 12.32 27.17
N ALA A 11 -14.79 11.87 27.33
CA ALA A 11 -15.17 10.47 27.15
C ALA A 11 -14.92 9.98 25.70
N VAL A 12 -15.22 10.81 24.69
CA VAL A 12 -14.93 10.48 23.28
C VAL A 12 -13.43 10.34 23.05
N ARG A 13 -12.63 11.23 23.65
CA ARG A 13 -11.17 11.19 23.52
C ARG A 13 -10.58 9.94 24.17
N GLU A 14 -11.00 9.62 25.39
CA GLU A 14 -10.59 8.39 26.09
C GLU A 14 -10.99 7.14 25.31
N THR A 15 -12.21 7.11 24.76
CA THR A 15 -12.69 5.99 23.93
C THR A 15 -11.83 5.81 22.67
N MET A 16 -11.47 6.91 22.00
CA MET A 16 -10.61 6.88 20.83
C MET A 16 -9.18 6.43 21.15
N ASP A 17 -8.63 6.87 22.28
CA ASP A 17 -7.30 6.45 22.72
C ASP A 17 -7.26 4.94 23.01
N VAL A 18 -8.29 4.40 23.69
CA VAL A 18 -8.44 2.96 23.93
C VAL A 18 -8.57 2.17 22.62
N LEU A 19 -9.39 2.65 21.67
CA LEU A 19 -9.55 2.01 20.36
C LEU A 19 -8.23 1.99 19.56
N LEU A 20 -7.45 3.08 19.63
CA LEU A 20 -6.13 3.15 19.00
C LEU A 20 -5.14 2.16 19.64
N GLU A 21 -5.20 1.98 20.96
CA GLU A 21 -4.37 1.01 21.66
C GLU A 21 -4.73 -0.43 21.28
N ILE A 22 -6.02 -0.76 21.18
CA ILE A 22 -6.50 -2.05 20.65
C ILE A 22 -6.01 -2.26 19.21
N SER A 23 -6.12 -1.24 18.36
CA SER A 23 -5.64 -1.26 16.98
C SER A 23 -4.14 -1.56 16.88
N ARG A 24 -3.33 -0.99 17.79
CA ARG A 24 -1.88 -1.25 17.90
C ARG A 24 -1.59 -2.67 18.36
N LEU A 25 -2.32 -3.17 19.36
CA LEU A 25 -2.17 -4.55 19.86
C LEU A 25 -2.50 -5.58 18.77
N LEU A 26 -3.54 -5.32 17.97
CA LEU A 26 -3.93 -6.16 16.82
C LEU A 26 -3.08 -5.93 15.58
N ASN A 27 -2.11 -5.01 15.65
CA ASN A 27 -1.21 -4.64 14.56
C ASN A 27 -1.94 -4.33 13.25
N THR A 28 -3.09 -3.66 13.32
CA THR A 28 -3.90 -3.32 12.14
C THR A 28 -3.27 -2.19 11.31
N GLY A 29 -2.35 -1.43 11.90
CA GLY A 29 -1.64 -0.32 11.26
C GLY A 29 -2.49 0.93 11.03
N LEU A 30 -3.68 1.01 11.63
CA LEU A 30 -4.58 2.17 11.49
C LEU A 30 -4.09 3.35 12.32
N ASP A 31 -3.90 4.48 11.64
CA ASP A 31 -3.67 5.79 12.23
C ASP A 31 -4.96 6.39 12.85
N MET A 32 -4.79 7.39 13.72
CA MET A 32 -5.88 8.01 14.47
C MET A 32 -6.96 8.60 13.55
N GLU A 33 -6.56 9.18 12.42
CA GLU A 33 -7.50 9.74 11.44
C GLU A 33 -8.32 8.63 10.78
N SER A 34 -7.66 7.59 10.25
CA SER A 34 -8.30 6.43 9.64
C SER A 34 -9.25 5.72 10.60
N LEU A 35 -8.84 5.54 11.85
CA LEU A 35 -9.67 4.92 12.89
C LEU A 35 -10.94 5.76 13.16
N SER A 36 -10.82 7.10 13.22
CA SER A 36 -11.98 7.98 13.41
C SER A 36 -12.99 7.91 12.26
N ILE A 37 -12.49 7.74 11.04
CA ILE A 37 -13.33 7.56 9.85
C ILE A 37 -14.03 6.21 9.92
N CYS A 38 -13.32 5.14 10.31
CA CYS A 38 -13.90 3.82 10.49
C CYS A 38 -15.04 3.82 11.51
N VAL A 39 -14.87 4.50 12.64
CA VAL A 39 -15.92 4.63 13.65
C VAL A 39 -17.15 5.33 13.07
N ARG A 40 -16.97 6.45 12.34
CA ARG A 40 -18.09 7.15 11.68
C ARG A 40 -18.83 6.28 10.67
N LEU A 41 -18.09 5.48 9.90
CA LEU A 41 -18.65 4.56 8.92
C LEU A 41 -19.43 3.43 9.60
N CYS A 42 -18.90 2.88 10.69
CA CYS A 42 -19.61 1.89 11.51
C CYS A 42 -20.87 2.46 12.16
N GLU A 43 -20.85 3.71 12.62
CA GLU A 43 -22.02 4.43 13.16
C GLU A 43 -23.13 4.61 12.10
N GLN A 44 -22.76 4.68 10.81
CA GLN A 44 -23.72 4.70 9.70
C GLN A 44 -24.30 3.31 9.34
N GLY A 45 -23.92 2.27 10.08
CA GLY A 45 -24.43 0.90 9.88
C GLY A 45 -23.64 0.09 8.83
N ILE A 46 -22.43 0.53 8.47
CA ILE A 46 -21.56 -0.24 7.58
C ILE A 46 -21.03 -1.45 8.34
N ASN A 47 -21.05 -2.62 7.69
CA ASN A 47 -20.54 -3.85 8.27
C ASN A 47 -19.00 -3.72 8.51
N PRO A 48 -18.51 -3.86 9.76
CA PRO A 48 -17.09 -3.77 10.07
C PRO A 48 -16.25 -4.83 9.33
N GLU A 49 -16.80 -6.01 9.04
CA GLU A 49 -16.08 -7.05 8.29
C GLU A 49 -15.79 -6.59 6.85
N ALA A 50 -16.80 -6.05 6.17
CA ALA A 50 -16.66 -5.52 4.82
C ALA A 50 -15.71 -4.32 4.78
N LEU A 51 -15.82 -3.42 5.76
CA LEU A 51 -14.94 -2.26 5.89
C LEU A 51 -13.48 -2.68 6.06
N SER A 52 -13.22 -3.71 6.88
CA SER A 52 -11.86 -4.22 7.10
C SER A 52 -11.23 -4.79 5.82
N ALA A 53 -12.01 -5.44 4.96
CA ALA A 53 -11.55 -5.99 3.69
C ALA A 53 -11.14 -4.86 2.72
N VAL A 54 -11.99 -3.83 2.60
CA VAL A 54 -11.72 -2.67 1.75
C VAL A 54 -10.46 -1.93 2.20
N ILE A 55 -10.29 -1.72 3.51
CA ILE A 55 -9.11 -1.04 4.06
C ILE A 55 -7.82 -1.82 3.79
N LYS A 56 -7.84 -3.15 3.93
CA LYS A 56 -6.68 -4.01 3.64
C LYS A 56 -6.29 -3.94 2.17
N GLU A 57 -7.26 -4.03 1.26
CA GLU A 57 -7.02 -3.91 -0.17
C GLU A 57 -6.49 -2.53 -0.56
N LEU A 58 -7.05 -1.45 0.00
CA LEU A 58 -6.56 -0.09 -0.25
C LEU A 58 -5.13 0.12 0.24
N ARG A 59 -4.75 -0.42 1.41
CA ARG A 59 -3.37 -0.35 1.91
C ARG A 59 -2.41 -1.08 0.99
N LYS A 60 -2.75 -2.31 0.60
CA LYS A 60 -1.94 -3.11 -0.33
C LYS A 60 -1.78 -2.44 -1.70
N ALA A 61 -2.86 -1.85 -2.22
CA ALA A 61 -2.85 -1.08 -3.47
C ALA A 61 -1.97 0.18 -3.35
N SER A 62 -2.05 0.90 -2.22
CA SER A 62 -1.20 2.07 -1.97
C SER A 62 0.27 1.72 -1.83
N GLU A 63 0.60 0.62 -1.16
CA GLU A 63 1.99 0.16 -1.00
C GLU A 63 2.58 -0.32 -2.32
N SER A 64 1.80 -1.05 -3.12
CA SER A 64 2.21 -1.47 -4.46
C SER A 64 2.43 -0.26 -5.37
N LEU A 65 1.51 0.70 -5.39
CA LEU A 65 1.67 1.93 -6.16
C LEU A 65 2.90 2.74 -5.71
N LYS A 66 3.15 2.82 -4.40
CA LYS A 66 4.33 3.51 -3.86
C LYS A 66 5.62 2.81 -4.27
N ALA A 67 5.65 1.47 -4.24
CA ALA A 67 6.78 0.68 -4.70
C ALA A 67 7.01 0.78 -6.23
N GLU A 68 5.94 0.97 -7.01
CA GLU A 68 6.03 1.25 -8.44
C GLU A 68 6.59 2.65 -8.72
N MET A 69 6.20 3.65 -7.92
CA MET A 69 6.71 5.02 -8.03
C MET A 69 8.15 5.17 -7.55
N GLU A 70 8.57 4.41 -6.54
CA GLU A 70 9.94 4.45 -6.00
C GLU A 70 10.98 3.83 -6.96
N ASN A 71 10.56 2.89 -7.81
CA ASN A 71 11.45 2.23 -8.76
C ASN A 71 11.02 2.46 -10.22
N PRO A 72 11.37 3.61 -10.83
CA PRO A 72 11.05 3.89 -12.24
C PRO A 72 11.66 2.87 -13.22
N ALA A 73 12.67 2.08 -12.81
CA ALA A 73 13.25 1.02 -13.62
C ALA A 73 12.37 -0.25 -13.71
N ARG A 74 11.31 -0.38 -12.90
CA ARG A 74 10.44 -1.58 -12.89
C ARG A 74 9.42 -1.58 -14.03
N PHE A 75 8.98 -0.40 -14.49
CA PHE A 75 8.17 -0.24 -15.70
C PHE A 75 8.85 -0.78 -16.95
N LEU A 76 10.19 -0.75 -17.02
CA LEU A 76 10.94 -1.31 -18.14
C LEU A 76 10.95 -2.85 -18.14
N LYS A 77 10.63 -3.50 -17.01
CA LYS A 77 10.71 -4.96 -16.87
C LYS A 77 9.35 -5.65 -16.96
N THR A 78 8.26 -4.98 -16.61
CA THR A 78 6.89 -5.52 -16.79
C THR A 78 6.44 -5.56 -18.25
N ALA A 79 7.16 -4.90 -19.16
CA ALA A 79 6.99 -5.10 -20.60
C ALA A 79 7.64 -6.40 -21.15
N GLN A 80 8.31 -7.23 -20.32
CA GLN A 80 9.05 -8.42 -20.77
C GLN A 80 8.51 -9.78 -20.28
N THR A 81 7.25 -9.84 -19.85
CA THR A 81 6.52 -11.10 -19.60
C THR A 81 5.11 -10.86 -20.12
N GLU A 82 4.59 -11.50 -21.16
CA GLU A 82 4.81 -12.83 -21.72
C GLU A 82 4.62 -12.71 -23.25
N ASP A 83 5.48 -13.30 -24.07
CA ASP A 83 5.08 -14.45 -24.88
C ASP A 83 6.30 -15.29 -25.24
N GLY A 84 6.22 -16.58 -24.96
CA GLY A 84 7.26 -17.58 -25.20
C GLY A 84 7.56 -17.84 -26.68
N ARG A 85 8.19 -16.88 -27.37
CA ARG A 85 8.98 -17.11 -28.58
C ARG A 85 10.25 -16.28 -28.47
N GLY A 86 11.38 -16.97 -28.45
CA GLY A 86 12.69 -16.38 -28.20
C GLY A 86 13.09 -15.28 -29.18
N SER A 87 14.25 -14.66 -28.87
CA SER A 87 14.97 -13.58 -29.58
C SER A 87 14.95 -12.28 -28.74
N LEU A 88 16.03 -11.60 -28.36
CA LEU A 88 17.47 -11.69 -28.63
C LEU A 88 18.17 -11.08 -27.42
N GLN A 89 19.24 -11.74 -26.93
CA GLN A 89 20.20 -11.10 -26.05
C GLN A 89 21.05 -10.15 -26.89
N PHE A 90 20.77 -8.85 -26.85
CA PHE A 90 21.71 -7.84 -27.33
C PHE A 90 22.45 -7.25 -26.14
N GLY A 91 23.78 -7.32 -26.20
CA GLY A 91 24.63 -6.43 -25.40
C GLY A 91 25.56 -7.12 -24.42
N LYS A 92 26.27 -8.18 -24.84
CA LYS A 92 27.60 -8.49 -24.31
C LYS A 92 28.36 -9.34 -25.32
N LEU A 93 29.50 -8.81 -25.76
CA LEU A 93 30.66 -9.53 -26.30
C LEU A 93 30.59 -9.93 -27.79
N GLN A 94 30.96 -9.01 -28.69
CA GLN A 94 31.61 -9.41 -29.96
C GLN A 94 32.44 -8.27 -30.59
N TRP A 95 33.37 -7.67 -29.83
CA TRP A 95 34.47 -6.89 -30.43
C TRP A 95 35.84 -7.54 -30.17
N ASP A 96 35.86 -8.84 -29.85
CA ASP A 96 37.10 -9.60 -29.84
C ASP A 96 37.35 -10.20 -31.22
N HIS A 97 38.28 -9.55 -31.94
CA HIS A 97 39.45 -10.25 -32.50
C HIS A 97 39.20 -11.55 -33.29
N ALA A 98 38.36 -11.51 -34.32
CA ALA A 98 38.36 -12.49 -35.40
C ALA A 98 37.84 -11.81 -36.67
N LEU A 99 38.37 -11.96 -37.87
CA LEU A 99 39.58 -12.56 -38.41
C LEU A 99 39.50 -12.12 -39.90
N PHE A 100 40.64 -11.91 -40.54
CA PHE A 100 40.80 -12.15 -41.98
C PHE A 100 40.03 -11.27 -42.99
N LEU A 101 40.65 -10.17 -43.44
CA LEU A 101 40.61 -9.84 -44.86
C LEU A 101 42.04 -9.54 -45.35
N HIS A 102 42.71 -10.63 -45.72
CA HIS A 102 43.76 -10.63 -46.73
C HIS A 102 43.06 -10.98 -48.04
N VAL A 103 42.66 -9.95 -48.79
CA VAL A 103 42.61 -9.83 -50.26
C VAL A 103 42.59 -8.34 -50.57
#